data_AF-A0A1I0RB87-F1
#
_entry.id   AF-A0A1I0RB87-F1
#
_cell.length_a   1.000
_cell.length_b   1.000
_cell.length_c   1.000
_cell.angle_alpha   90.00
_cell.angle_beta   90.00
_cell.angle_gamma   90.00
#
_symmetry.space_group_name_H-M   'P 1'
#
loop_
_entity.id
_entity.type
_entity.pdbx_description
1 polymer ?
#
loop_
_entity_poly.entity_id
_entity_poly.type
_entity_poly.pdbx_seq_one_letter_code
_entity_poly.pdbx_strand_id
1 'polypeptide(L)'
;MTKLIKVGRSHKWIVTLLMVVLIVGVMAVPCLAAGSGGGGSGGSGGTGDVASAVESTWNDARTQVEQIVNNVVFPVIDVILSVLFFVKVATSYFEYRKHGQFEFAAPCILFACLVFSLTAPLYIWTII
;
A
#
# COMPACT_ATOMS: atom_id res chain seq x y z
N MET A 1 5.33 45.39 -34.99
CA MET A 1 5.68 43.97 -34.76
C MET A 1 6.00 43.62 -33.30
N THR A 2 6.30 44.59 -32.43
CA THR A 2 6.71 44.36 -31.02
C THR A 2 5.57 43.91 -30.08
N LYS A 3 4.30 44.23 -30.37
CA LYS A 3 3.16 43.80 -29.53
C LYS A 3 2.83 42.31 -29.65
N LEU A 4 3.07 41.68 -30.82
CA LEU A 4 2.79 40.25 -31.02
C LEU A 4 3.79 39.35 -30.27
N ILE A 5 5.05 39.77 -30.18
CA ILE A 5 6.09 39.07 -29.40
C ILE A 5 5.79 39.15 -27.89
N LYS A 6 5.23 40.27 -27.41
CA LYS A 6 4.85 40.44 -26.01
C LYS A 6 3.63 39.60 -25.62
N VAL A 7 2.61 39.51 -26.48
CA VAL A 7 1.44 38.62 -26.31
C VAL A 7 1.84 37.15 -26.22
N GLY A 8 2.72 36.68 -27.12
CA GLY A 8 3.21 35.30 -27.08
C GLY A 8 4.04 34.97 -25.84
N ARG A 9 4.75 35.94 -25.27
CA ARG A 9 5.49 35.76 -24.02
C ARG A 9 4.55 35.72 -22.82
N SER A 10 3.61 36.66 -22.69
CA SER A 10 2.66 36.68 -21.56
C SER A 10 1.73 35.47 -21.52
N HIS A 11 1.36 34.92 -22.67
CA HIS A 11 0.52 33.72 -22.73
C HIS A 11 1.27 32.47 -22.21
N LYS A 12 2.57 32.35 -22.48
CA LYS A 12 3.42 31.28 -21.95
C LYS A 12 3.53 31.33 -20.42
N TRP A 13 3.74 32.53 -19.87
CA TRP A 13 3.80 32.71 -18.41
C TRP A 13 2.46 32.42 -17.72
N ILE A 14 1.35 32.79 -18.33
CA ILE A 14 0.01 32.48 -17.82
C ILE A 14 -0.26 30.97 -17.84
N VAL A 15 0.06 30.28 -18.94
CA VAL A 15 -0.13 28.83 -19.06
C VAL A 15 0.77 28.06 -18.08
N THR A 16 2.02 28.49 -17.88
CA THR A 16 2.91 27.88 -16.88
C THR A 16 2.39 28.10 -15.46
N LEU A 17 1.93 29.30 -15.10
CA LEU A 17 1.33 29.54 -13.79
C LEU A 17 0.07 28.69 -13.57
N LEU A 18 -0.78 28.55 -14.58
CA LEU A 18 -2.00 27.75 -14.52
C LEU A 18 -1.68 26.25 -14.37
N MET A 19 -0.68 25.74 -15.12
CA MET A 19 -0.17 24.37 -14.98
C MET A 19 0.43 24.10 -13.60
N VAL A 20 1.20 25.05 -13.05
CA VAL A 20 1.78 24.90 -11.70
C VAL A 20 0.69 24.89 -10.63
N VAL A 21 -0.34 25.74 -10.75
CA VAL A 21 -1.50 25.72 -9.84
C VAL A 21 -2.29 24.41 -9.94
N LEU A 22 -2.44 23.84 -11.15
CA LEU A 22 -3.12 22.57 -11.36
C LEU A 22 -2.30 21.39 -10.80
N ILE A 23 -0.98 21.38 -11.00
CA ILE A 23 -0.07 20.35 -10.47
C ILE A 23 -0.02 20.41 -8.93
N VAL A 24 0.08 21.60 -8.34
CA VAL A 24 0.02 21.77 -6.88
C VAL A 24 -1.36 21.40 -6.33
N GLY A 25 -2.44 21.71 -7.06
CA GLY A 25 -3.80 21.33 -6.69
C GLY A 25 -4.02 19.82 -6.68
N VAL A 26 -3.45 19.08 -7.63
CA VAL A 26 -3.57 17.61 -7.68
C VAL A 26 -2.71 16.92 -6.62
N MET A 27 -1.55 17.49 -6.26
CA MET A 27 -0.73 17.01 -5.15
C MET A 27 -1.30 17.38 -3.77
N ALA A 28 -2.25 18.31 -3.72
CA ALA A 28 -3.01 18.62 -2.51
C ALA A 28 -4.17 17.66 -2.25
N VAL A 29 -4.59 16.84 -3.22
CA VAL A 29 -5.73 15.93 -3.05
C VAL A 29 -5.45 14.82 -2.02
N PRO A 30 -4.24 14.23 -1.92
CA PRO A 30 -3.93 13.31 -0.84
C PRO A 30 -3.89 13.99 0.54
N CYS A 31 -3.44 15.25 0.66
CA CYS A 31 -3.41 15.95 1.95
C CYS A 31 -4.72 16.67 2.31
N LEU A 32 -5.62 16.90 1.35
CA LEU A 32 -6.95 17.47 1.58
C LEU A 32 -8.03 16.39 1.81
N ALA A 33 -7.85 15.20 1.23
CA ALA A 33 -8.74 14.06 1.49
C ALA A 33 -8.43 13.33 2.82
N ALA A 34 -7.26 13.53 3.42
CA ALA A 34 -6.94 13.08 4.77
C ALA A 34 -7.54 13.97 5.88
N GLY A 35 -8.16 15.10 5.52
CA GLY A 35 -8.75 16.06 6.48
C GLY A 35 -10.22 15.87 6.84
N SER A 36 -10.94 14.88 6.29
CA SER A 36 -12.38 14.69 6.54
C SER A 36 -12.74 13.51 7.45
N GLY A 37 -11.75 12.88 8.06
CA GLY A 37 -11.91 11.75 9.00
C GLY A 37 -11.88 12.13 10.49
N GLY A 38 -12.64 13.15 10.92
CA GLY A 38 -13.10 13.29 12.32
C GLY A 38 -12.19 13.97 13.35
N GLY A 39 -12.79 14.91 14.11
CA GLY A 39 -12.34 15.31 15.45
C GLY A 39 -11.83 16.74 15.58
N GLY A 40 -12.73 17.69 15.84
CA GLY A 40 -12.34 19.06 16.14
C GLY A 40 -11.85 19.25 17.59
N SER A 41 -10.91 20.17 17.78
CA SER A 41 -10.93 21.17 18.86
C SER A 41 -9.71 22.07 18.72
N GLY A 42 -9.93 23.39 18.73
CA GLY A 42 -8.90 24.40 18.54
C GLY A 42 -7.90 24.50 19.69
N GLY A 43 -6.78 25.13 19.39
CA GLY A 43 -5.78 25.48 20.39
C GLY A 43 -4.53 26.03 19.73
N SER A 44 -4.46 27.35 19.61
CA SER A 44 -3.21 28.08 19.38
C SER A 44 -2.22 27.78 20.53
N GLY A 45 -0.98 27.40 20.23
CA GLY A 45 0.05 27.30 21.27
C GLY A 45 1.26 26.48 20.86
N GLY A 46 2.29 27.17 20.36
CA GLY A 46 3.59 26.58 20.03
C GLY A 46 4.14 25.72 21.17
N THR A 47 4.80 24.62 20.77
CA THR A 47 5.38 23.54 21.59
C THR A 47 4.49 22.29 21.78
N GLY A 48 3.18 22.35 21.49
CA GLY A 48 2.28 21.17 21.42
C GLY A 48 2.03 20.59 20.01
N ASP A 49 2.51 21.28 18.97
CA ASP A 49 2.13 20.99 17.58
C ASP A 49 2.97 19.89 16.90
N VAL A 50 4.18 19.61 17.39
CA VAL A 50 5.05 18.60 16.76
C VAL A 50 4.65 17.17 17.09
N ALA A 51 4.21 16.89 18.33
CA ALA A 51 3.77 15.56 18.72
C ALA A 51 2.48 15.18 17.98
N SER A 52 1.50 16.09 17.96
CA SER A 52 0.23 15.90 17.26
C SER A 52 0.42 15.80 15.74
N ALA A 53 1.31 16.60 15.14
CA ALA A 53 1.61 16.51 13.70
C ALA A 53 2.40 15.25 13.34
N VAL A 54 3.28 14.76 14.23
CA VAL A 54 3.99 13.48 14.05
C VAL A 54 3.02 12.31 14.19
N GLU A 55 2.10 12.37 15.14
CA GLU A 55 1.09 11.32 15.37
C GLU A 55 0.06 11.27 14.23
N SER A 56 -0.35 12.42 13.68
CA SER A 56 -1.19 12.44 12.47
C SER A 56 -0.44 11.88 11.26
N THR A 57 0.82 12.26 11.07
CA THR A 57 1.65 11.73 9.97
C THR A 57 1.90 10.23 10.11
N TRP A 58 2.08 9.75 11.35
CA TRP A 58 2.26 8.33 11.66
C TRP A 58 0.99 7.53 11.34
N ASN A 59 -0.18 8.00 11.75
CA ASN A 59 -1.46 7.33 11.47
C ASN A 59 -1.77 7.28 9.97
N ASP A 60 -1.48 8.36 9.23
CA ASP A 60 -1.65 8.40 7.77
C ASP A 60 -0.68 7.44 7.06
N ALA A 61 0.60 7.46 7.45
CA ALA A 61 1.62 6.56 6.89
C ALA A 61 1.33 5.10 7.21
N ARG A 62 0.91 4.78 8.45
CA ARG A 62 0.50 3.44 8.88
C ARG A 62 -0.64 2.91 8.01
N THR A 63 -1.70 3.69 7.83
CA THR A 63 -2.86 3.32 7.01
C THR A 63 -2.43 2.97 5.58
N GLN A 64 -1.49 3.73 5.02
CA GLN A 64 -1.00 3.49 3.66
C GLN A 64 -0.19 2.19 3.54
N VAL A 65 0.65 1.88 4.53
CA VAL A 65 1.39 0.61 4.60
C VAL A 65 0.42 -0.55 4.79
N GLU A 66 -0.59 -0.40 5.65
CA GLU A 66 -1.65 -1.39 5.85
C GLU A 66 -2.39 -1.74 4.55
N GLN A 67 -2.74 -0.72 3.76
CA GLN A 67 -3.41 -0.91 2.48
C GLN A 67 -2.53 -1.68 1.49
N ILE A 68 -1.25 -1.34 1.35
CA ILE A 68 -0.34 -2.02 0.41
C ILE A 68 -0.11 -3.47 0.85
N VAL A 69 0.10 -3.67 2.15
CA VAL A 69 0.39 -4.99 2.70
C VAL A 69 -0.82 -5.92 2.56
N ASN A 70 -2.03 -5.45 2.88
CA ASN A 70 -3.25 -6.25 2.78
C ASN A 70 -3.71 -6.48 1.33
N ASN A 71 -3.55 -5.51 0.44
CA ASN A 71 -4.06 -5.61 -0.94
C ASN A 71 -3.05 -6.20 -1.94
N VAL A 72 -1.75 -6.16 -1.66
CA VAL A 72 -0.71 -6.58 -2.62
C VAL A 72 0.27 -7.57 -2.01
N VAL A 73 0.90 -7.24 -0.88
CA VAL A 73 1.98 -8.08 -0.35
C VAL A 73 1.47 -9.44 0.12
N PHE A 74 0.41 -9.47 0.94
CA PHE A 74 -0.18 -10.73 1.39
C PHE A 74 -0.75 -11.57 0.23
N PRO A 75 -1.54 -11.01 -0.71
CA PRO A 75 -2.03 -11.77 -1.86
C PRO A 75 -0.93 -12.32 -2.77
N VAL A 76 0.14 -11.55 -3.03
CA VAL A 76 1.23 -12.01 -3.90
C VAL A 76 1.98 -13.20 -3.27
N ILE A 77 2.23 -13.16 -1.96
CA ILE A 77 2.87 -14.28 -1.24
C ILE A 77 1.95 -15.52 -1.23
N ASP A 78 0.65 -15.33 -1.00
CA ASP A 78 -0.35 -16.42 -0.98
C ASP A 78 -0.45 -17.12 -2.35
N VAL A 79 -0.44 -16.37 -3.45
CA VAL A 79 -0.48 -16.94 -4.80
C VAL A 79 0.75 -17.81 -5.08
N ILE A 80 1.95 -17.34 -4.71
CA ILE A 80 3.20 -18.10 -4.92
C ILE A 80 3.19 -19.39 -4.08
N LEU A 81 2.81 -19.30 -2.80
CA LEU A 81 2.73 -20.45 -1.89
C LEU A 81 1.66 -21.46 -2.34
N SER A 82 0.50 -20.98 -2.79
CA SER A 82 -0.58 -21.80 -3.33
C SER A 82 -0.12 -22.61 -4.55
N VAL A 83 0.55 -21.96 -5.51
CA VAL A 83 1.10 -22.65 -6.68
C VAL A 83 2.14 -23.70 -6.26
N LEU A 84 3.04 -23.39 -5.33
CA LEU A 84 4.03 -24.35 -4.82
C LEU A 84 3.39 -25.53 -4.08
N PHE A 85 2.31 -25.30 -3.32
CA PHE A 85 1.55 -26.35 -2.65
C PHE A 85 0.95 -27.34 -3.65
N PHE A 86 0.26 -26.85 -4.69
CA PHE A 86 -0.32 -27.72 -5.71
C PHE A 86 0.74 -28.49 -6.50
N VAL A 87 1.87 -27.85 -6.82
CA VAL A 87 3.00 -28.52 -7.50
C VAL A 87 3.61 -29.63 -6.62
N LYS A 88 3.78 -29.38 -5.32
CA LYS A 88 4.32 -30.38 -4.39
C LYS A 88 3.35 -31.52 -4.14
N VAL A 89 2.05 -31.24 -3.97
CA VAL A 89 1.02 -32.28 -3.86
C VAL A 89 0.97 -33.14 -5.12
N ALA A 90 1.02 -32.52 -6.31
CA ALA A 90 1.05 -33.25 -7.58
C ALA A 90 2.29 -34.15 -7.70
N THR A 91 3.47 -33.63 -7.35
CA THR A 91 4.71 -34.41 -7.35
C THR A 91 4.66 -35.56 -6.34
N SER A 92 4.20 -35.31 -5.11
CA SER A 92 4.00 -36.36 -4.09
C SER A 92 3.03 -37.45 -4.56
N TYR A 93 1.98 -37.08 -5.31
CA TYR A 93 1.07 -38.05 -5.91
C TYR A 93 1.73 -38.89 -7.02
N PHE A 94 2.56 -38.27 -7.87
CA PHE A 94 3.31 -39.00 -8.89
C PHE A 94 4.39 -39.92 -8.30
N GLU A 95 5.09 -39.48 -7.26
CA GLU A 95 6.06 -40.28 -6.49
C GLU A 95 5.39 -41.49 -5.84
N TYR A 96 4.21 -41.33 -5.25
CA TYR A 96 3.43 -42.42 -4.68
C TYR A 96 3.11 -43.52 -5.70
N ARG A 97 2.78 -43.13 -6.94
CA ARG A 97 2.45 -44.08 -8.00
C ARG A 97 3.65 -44.89 -8.51
N LYS A 98 4.87 -44.36 -8.35
CA LYS A 98 6.10 -44.97 -8.92
C LYS A 98 7.00 -45.63 -7.88
N HIS A 99 7.08 -45.08 -6.68
CA HIS A 99 8.04 -45.48 -5.65
C HIS A 99 7.39 -46.08 -4.40
N GLY A 100 6.05 -46.01 -4.27
CA GLY A 100 5.31 -46.64 -3.16
C GLY A 100 5.52 -45.99 -1.78
N GLN A 101 6.36 -44.94 -1.69
CA GLN A 101 6.57 -44.14 -0.47
C GLN A 101 5.91 -42.78 -0.66
N PHE A 102 5.02 -42.40 0.25
CA PHE A 102 4.35 -41.10 0.23
C PHE A 102 5.02 -40.17 1.24
N GLU A 103 5.75 -39.17 0.75
CA GLU A 103 6.24 -38.08 1.60
C GLU A 103 5.12 -37.07 1.86
N PHE A 104 4.46 -37.21 3.01
CA PHE A 104 3.46 -36.26 3.51
C PHE A 104 4.07 -35.03 4.17
N ALA A 105 5.35 -35.07 4.57
CA ALA A 105 6.00 -33.99 5.28
C ALA A 105 6.04 -32.68 4.46
N ALA A 106 6.47 -32.76 3.19
CA ALA A 106 6.60 -31.59 2.32
C ALA A 106 5.24 -30.93 1.94
N PRO A 107 4.16 -31.69 1.65
CA PRO A 107 2.82 -31.11 1.50
C PRO A 107 2.26 -30.51 2.80
N CYS A 108 2.44 -31.18 3.95
CA CYS A 108 1.89 -30.72 5.21
C CYS A 108 2.52 -29.40 5.69
N ILE A 109 3.83 -29.20 5.52
CA ILE A 109 4.47 -27.93 5.89
C ILE A 109 4.02 -26.76 5.01
N LEU A 110 3.83 -27.00 3.70
CA LEU A 110 3.31 -25.97 2.78
C LEU A 110 1.85 -25.63 3.08
N PHE A 111 1.04 -26.62 3.50
CA PHE A 111 -0.33 -26.39 3.93
C PHE A 111 -0.41 -25.50 5.19
N ALA A 112 0.44 -25.77 6.18
CA ALA A 112 0.53 -24.94 7.38
C ALA A 112 0.97 -23.50 7.05
N CYS A 113 1.92 -23.35 6.11
CA CYS A 113 2.37 -22.05 5.63
C CYS A 113 1.26 -21.27 4.89
N LEU A 114 0.44 -21.95 4.10
CA LEU A 114 -0.70 -21.36 3.40
C LEU A 114 -1.76 -20.84 4.40
N VAL A 115 -2.12 -21.64 5.41
CA VAL A 115 -3.04 -21.21 6.48
C VAL A 115 -2.47 -20.04 7.28
N PHE A 116 -1.16 -20.02 7.54
CA PHE A 116 -0.51 -18.91 8.21
C PHE A 116 -0.55 -17.62 7.39
N SER A 117 -0.24 -17.67 6.09
CA SER A 117 -0.30 -16.50 5.20
C SER A 117 -1.72 -15.92 5.09
N LEU A 118 -2.74 -16.76 5.18
CA LEU A 118 -4.15 -16.37 5.10
C LEU A 118 -4.68 -15.77 6.41
N THR A 119 -4.06 -16.11 7.54
CA THR A 119 -4.44 -15.61 8.87
C THR A 119 -3.56 -14.46 9.36
N ALA A 120 -2.35 -14.33 8.85
CA ALA A 120 -1.42 -13.24 9.14
C ALA A 120 -2.01 -11.82 8.98
N PRO A 121 -2.77 -11.48 7.92
CA PRO A 121 -3.35 -10.14 7.79
C PRO A 121 -4.36 -9.80 8.89
N LEU A 122 -4.99 -10.79 9.53
CA LEU A 122 -5.97 -10.55 10.60
C LEU A 122 -5.30 -10.29 11.96
N TYR A 123 -4.09 -10.79 12.17
CA TYR A 123 -3.40 -10.73 13.46
C TYR A 123 -2.26 -9.71 13.54
N ILE A 124 -1.66 -9.32 12.41
CA ILE A 124 -0.50 -8.41 12.43
C ILE A 124 -0.87 -6.98 12.87
N TRP A 125 -2.07 -6.52 12.54
CA TRP A 125 -2.52 -5.14 12.79
C TRP A 125 -3.19 -4.93 14.14
N THR A 126 -3.50 -6.01 14.87
CA THR A 126 -4.09 -5.94 16.23
C THR A 126 -3.04 -5.84 17.35
N ILE A 127 -1.77 -6.09 17.04
CA ILE A 127 -0.65 -6.07 18.00
C ILE A 127 -0.05 -4.66 18.16
N ILE A 128 -0.27 -3.77 17.18
CA ILE A 128 0.28 -2.41 17.05
C ILE A 128 -0.82 -1.36 17.16
#